data_AF-A0A563E716-F1
#
_entry.id   AF-A0A563E716-F1
#
_cell.length_a   1.000
_cell.length_b   1.000
_cell.length_c   1.000
_cell.angle_alpha   90.00
_cell.angle_beta   90.00
_cell.angle_gamma   90.00
#
_symmetry.space_group_name_H-M   'P 1'
#
loop_
_entity.id
_entity.type
_entity.pdbx_description
1 polymer ?
#
loop_
_entity_poly.entity_id
_entity_poly.type
_entity_poly.pdbx_seq_one_letter_code
_entity_poly.pdbx_strand_id
1 'polypeptide(L)'
;MRDLDSRSTELGRADGMRAVGATTLGRRGGAMRRPHVSYLICTNARSGSWLLAEAMRSTEVAGRPEEFFNPSLRPLYLRDLGLAADAPADEVFRRMLDAGTTDNGIFGAKVHRMQFGAMLDVLREVTGDKDADEVTLLAGVFPALTLIHHRRIDRVGQALSWYRALATDNWWHVAGMRDVRGEDGITLDVDRVAALERRLCADDAAWTELFARAALPVITSTYEDLIDDREATVRRLVRAVGGPADVTVPRPALVQQSDRTTERWRARYTRAARSRQRAGRAGASIVVVTHDEGANLLRTVAALRRTTPPCTEIVVVDDCSSDGSVEDTATRHPGVRLVRTRERLGVAGARNAGADVASGDVVVFSDAHVQPFEGWLPRLLDALQDPEVAEVAPTVCDMHQPAVRGFGFTWPGLGMEVRWLRERPSEPAEVPFICGCFLAMRRATFDELGGFDNGMVRWGSEDAELSMRVWRHGLRCLVVPDAVVSHLFRPTFGYAVEWEHTLHNMLRLAALHFPPDLLTSTIERFQDHAAFPAAIARLDLTDVQERRAGHERGHTRDGRAFFDRFGIPMPAPAAGPKRDECGPPGRRLTSVLEGQAPQAFTEGVL
;
A
#
# COMPACT_ATOMS: atom_id res chain seq x y z
N MET A 1 -2.36 -8.06 -17.84
CA MET A 1 -3.40 -7.08 -18.21
C MET A 1 -3.93 -7.23 -19.65
N ARG A 2 -3.28 -8.03 -20.53
CA ARG A 2 -3.79 -8.35 -21.88
C ARG A 2 -4.91 -9.42 -21.90
N ASP A 3 -5.15 -10.14 -20.81
CA ASP A 3 -6.00 -11.34 -20.79
C ASP A 3 -7.50 -11.14 -20.47
N LEU A 4 -7.96 -9.91 -20.21
CA LEU A 4 -9.39 -9.65 -19.93
C LEU A 4 -10.12 -8.88 -21.03
N ASP A 5 -9.42 -8.33 -22.02
CA ASP A 5 -10.06 -7.74 -23.20
C ASP A 5 -10.60 -8.82 -24.17
N SER A 6 -10.21 -10.08 -24.01
CA SER A 6 -10.44 -11.15 -24.99
C SER A 6 -11.62 -12.09 -24.69
N ARG A 7 -12.41 -11.86 -23.63
CA ARG A 7 -13.41 -12.84 -23.13
C ARG A 7 -14.89 -12.41 -23.12
N SER A 8 -15.29 -11.38 -23.87
CA SER A 8 -16.72 -11.13 -24.13
C SER A 8 -17.10 -11.68 -25.49
N THR A 9 -18.10 -12.56 -25.56
CA THR A 9 -18.64 -13.03 -26.85
C THR A 9 -19.34 -11.88 -27.57
N GLU A 10 -18.65 -11.34 -28.57
CA GLU A 10 -18.89 -10.09 -29.31
C GLU A 10 -20.30 -9.95 -29.91
N LEU A 11 -21.01 -11.05 -30.12
CA LEU A 11 -22.38 -11.09 -30.66
C LEU A 11 -23.47 -10.66 -29.66
N GLY A 12 -23.29 -10.92 -28.36
CA GLY A 12 -24.28 -10.56 -27.33
C GLY A 12 -24.38 -9.04 -27.07
N ARG A 13 -23.29 -8.31 -27.33
CA ARG A 13 -23.22 -6.84 -27.23
C ARG A 13 -24.03 -6.14 -28.32
N ALA A 14 -24.11 -6.73 -29.53
CA ALA A 14 -24.82 -6.15 -30.67
C ALA A 14 -26.35 -6.30 -30.58
N ASP A 15 -26.84 -7.43 -30.05
CA ASP A 15 -28.29 -7.68 -29.93
C ASP A 15 -28.95 -6.93 -28.76
N GLY A 16 -28.22 -6.72 -27.65
CA GLY A 16 -28.67 -5.81 -26.59
C GLY A 16 -28.76 -4.34 -27.05
N MET A 17 -27.88 -3.92 -27.96
CA MET A 17 -27.84 -2.57 -28.53
C MET A 17 -29.05 -2.24 -29.43
N ARG A 18 -29.64 -3.26 -30.06
CA ARG A 18 -30.89 -3.16 -30.84
C ARG A 18 -32.12 -2.90 -29.99
N ALA A 19 -32.17 -3.44 -28.77
CA ALA A 19 -33.32 -3.35 -27.89
C ALA A 19 -33.53 -1.96 -27.26
N VAL A 20 -32.49 -1.11 -27.27
CA VAL A 20 -32.49 0.24 -26.66
C VAL A 20 -32.74 1.37 -27.68
N GLY A 21 -32.99 1.04 -28.96
CA GLY A 21 -33.11 2.05 -30.02
C GLY A 21 -31.81 2.83 -30.30
N ALA A 22 -30.65 2.27 -29.93
CA ALA A 22 -29.37 2.97 -30.02
C ALA A 22 -28.73 2.93 -31.41
N THR A 23 -29.02 1.95 -32.27
CA THR A 23 -28.32 1.81 -33.56
C THR A 23 -29.25 1.35 -34.68
N THR A 24 -29.88 2.31 -35.33
CA THR A 24 -30.24 2.17 -36.74
C THR A 24 -29.83 3.47 -37.42
N LEU A 25 -28.60 3.53 -37.94
CA LEU A 25 -28.25 4.54 -38.96
C LEU A 25 -29.04 4.15 -40.22
N GLY A 26 -30.34 4.44 -40.25
CA GLY A 26 -31.22 4.02 -41.34
C GLY A 26 -30.72 4.58 -42.68
N ARG A 27 -30.89 3.82 -43.76
CA ARG A 27 -30.76 4.32 -45.13
C ARG A 27 -31.67 5.52 -45.31
N ARG A 28 -31.11 6.72 -45.36
CA ARG A 28 -31.84 7.95 -45.70
C ARG A 28 -31.63 8.23 -47.18
N GLY A 29 -32.71 8.22 -47.96
CA GLY A 29 -32.68 8.63 -49.37
C GLY A 29 -32.56 10.15 -49.48
N GLY A 30 -31.60 10.64 -50.27
CA GLY A 30 -31.36 12.08 -50.47
C GLY A 30 -29.94 12.38 -50.95
N ALA A 31 -29.66 13.65 -51.23
CA ALA A 31 -28.29 14.12 -51.50
C ALA A 31 -27.44 14.03 -50.22
N MET A 32 -26.17 13.64 -50.37
CA MET A 32 -25.23 13.48 -49.25
C MET A 32 -25.03 14.80 -48.52
N ARG A 33 -25.30 14.85 -47.21
CA ARG A 33 -25.06 16.03 -46.38
C ARG A 33 -23.56 16.25 -46.23
N ARG A 34 -23.14 17.51 -46.33
CA ARG A 34 -21.77 17.95 -46.03
C ARG A 34 -21.82 18.83 -44.79
N PRO A 35 -21.07 18.49 -43.73
CA PRO A 35 -21.01 19.35 -42.57
C PRO A 35 -20.29 20.66 -42.89
N HIS A 36 -20.75 21.75 -42.31
CA HIS A 36 -19.99 23.01 -42.26
C HIS A 36 -19.49 23.30 -40.83
N VAL A 37 -20.03 22.61 -39.83
CA VAL A 37 -19.54 22.59 -38.44
C VAL A 37 -19.45 21.15 -37.95
N SER A 38 -18.40 20.84 -37.21
CA SER A 38 -18.15 19.52 -36.63
C SER A 38 -17.85 19.63 -35.15
N TYR A 39 -18.23 18.62 -34.37
CA TYR A 39 -17.74 18.48 -33.02
C TYR A 39 -17.37 17.04 -32.66
N LEU A 40 -16.42 16.92 -31.73
CA LEU A 40 -16.02 15.65 -31.13
C LEU A 40 -16.27 15.67 -29.63
N ILE A 41 -17.04 14.72 -29.12
CA ILE A 41 -17.13 14.46 -27.68
C ILE A 41 -15.91 13.62 -27.28
N CYS A 42 -14.89 14.29 -26.74
CA CYS A 42 -13.67 13.71 -26.21
C CYS A 42 -13.89 13.31 -24.76
N THR A 43 -13.75 12.03 -24.46
CA THR A 43 -14.20 11.48 -23.16
C THR A 43 -13.39 10.25 -22.72
N ASN A 44 -13.61 9.81 -21.49
CA ASN A 44 -13.15 8.53 -20.95
C ASN A 44 -14.31 7.57 -20.73
N ALA A 45 -14.00 6.28 -20.61
CA ALA A 45 -15.01 5.24 -20.39
C ALA A 45 -15.83 5.56 -19.13
N ARG A 46 -17.15 5.29 -19.17
CA ARG A 46 -18.08 5.46 -18.02
C ARG A 46 -18.25 6.90 -17.51
N SER A 47 -17.92 7.90 -18.32
CA SER A 47 -18.15 9.31 -17.99
C SER A 47 -19.62 9.76 -18.10
N GLY A 48 -20.52 8.91 -18.62
CA GLY A 48 -21.88 9.35 -18.97
C GLY A 48 -21.99 9.93 -20.38
N SER A 49 -20.92 9.84 -21.19
CA SER A 49 -20.88 10.31 -22.58
C SER A 49 -21.97 9.75 -23.50
N TRP A 50 -22.52 8.57 -23.21
CA TRP A 50 -23.68 8.03 -23.91
C TRP A 50 -24.97 8.79 -23.61
N LEU A 51 -25.19 9.20 -22.36
CA LEU A 51 -26.34 10.03 -21.97
C LEU A 51 -26.25 11.39 -22.67
N LEU A 52 -25.04 11.96 -22.74
CA LEU A 52 -24.82 13.21 -23.48
C LEU A 52 -25.06 13.02 -24.98
N ALA A 53 -24.51 11.97 -25.58
CA ALA A 53 -24.66 11.69 -27.00
C ALA A 53 -26.13 11.48 -27.39
N GLU A 54 -26.89 10.73 -26.57
CA GLU A 54 -28.34 10.56 -26.72
C GLU A 54 -29.07 11.90 -26.65
N ALA A 55 -28.74 12.71 -25.66
CA ALA A 55 -29.41 13.99 -25.45
C ALA A 55 -29.15 14.94 -26.63
N MET A 56 -27.89 15.06 -27.09
CA MET A 56 -27.53 15.85 -28.27
C MET A 56 -28.25 15.34 -29.53
N ARG A 57 -28.25 14.02 -29.75
CA ARG A 57 -28.94 13.37 -30.88
C ARG A 57 -30.44 13.63 -30.87
N SER A 58 -31.07 13.59 -29.69
CA SER A 58 -32.52 13.76 -29.51
C SER A 58 -33.01 15.17 -29.85
N THR A 59 -32.10 16.15 -29.95
CA THR A 59 -32.45 17.50 -30.39
C THR A 59 -32.68 17.61 -31.90
N GLU A 60 -32.26 16.62 -32.69
CA GLU A 60 -32.32 16.58 -34.16
C GLU A 60 -31.56 17.68 -34.90
N VAL A 61 -30.94 18.63 -34.18
CA VAL A 61 -30.20 19.77 -34.74
C VAL A 61 -28.72 19.75 -34.38
N ALA A 62 -28.26 18.82 -33.53
CA ALA A 62 -26.90 18.80 -33.01
C ALA A 62 -26.10 17.58 -33.47
N GLY A 63 -26.25 17.16 -34.72
CA GLY A 63 -25.58 15.95 -35.23
C GLY A 63 -26.01 14.65 -34.55
N ARG A 64 -25.30 13.56 -34.87
CA ARG A 64 -25.50 12.23 -34.26
C ARG A 64 -24.17 11.68 -33.73
N PRO A 65 -23.79 12.04 -32.49
CA PRO A 65 -22.47 11.74 -31.93
C PRO A 65 -22.30 10.27 -31.51
N GLU A 66 -22.29 9.38 -32.50
CA GLU A 66 -22.01 7.94 -32.35
C GLU A 66 -20.50 7.67 -32.21
N GLU A 67 -20.13 6.45 -31.80
CA GLU A 67 -18.74 6.01 -31.66
C GLU A 67 -18.16 5.46 -32.97
N PHE A 68 -18.26 6.22 -34.05
CA PHE A 68 -17.90 5.74 -35.39
C PHE A 68 -16.47 5.18 -35.51
N PHE A 69 -15.55 5.66 -34.67
CA PHE A 69 -14.15 5.23 -34.65
C PHE A 69 -13.85 4.12 -33.65
N ASN A 70 -14.86 3.53 -33.02
CA ASN A 70 -14.68 2.39 -32.12
C ASN A 70 -14.44 1.10 -32.94
N PRO A 71 -13.24 0.49 -32.87
CA PRO A 71 -12.93 -0.70 -33.65
C PRO A 71 -13.89 -1.86 -33.38
N SER A 72 -14.35 -2.01 -32.14
CA SER A 72 -15.28 -3.07 -31.73
C SER A 72 -16.69 -2.88 -32.29
N LEU A 73 -17.08 -1.66 -32.69
CA LEU A 73 -18.39 -1.36 -33.26
C LEU A 73 -18.36 -1.23 -34.79
N ARG A 74 -17.17 -1.24 -35.39
CA ARG A 74 -16.99 -1.07 -36.84
C ARG A 74 -17.85 -2.03 -37.68
N PRO A 75 -17.93 -3.35 -37.41
CA PRO A 75 -18.76 -4.25 -38.22
C PRO A 75 -20.25 -3.87 -38.21
N LEU A 76 -20.73 -3.37 -37.08
CA LEU A 76 -22.12 -2.95 -36.92
C LEU A 76 -22.38 -1.63 -37.67
N TYR A 77 -21.48 -0.65 -37.58
CA TYR A 77 -21.64 0.59 -38.32
C TYR A 77 -21.56 0.41 -39.85
N LEU A 78 -20.66 -0.46 -40.34
CA LEU A 78 -20.62 -0.79 -41.77
C LEU A 78 -21.94 -1.37 -42.25
N ARG A 79 -22.51 -2.31 -41.49
CA ARG A 79 -23.82 -2.89 -41.79
C ARG A 79 -24.92 -1.84 -41.82
N ASP A 80 -25.01 -0.98 -40.81
CA ASP A 80 -26.05 0.05 -40.73
C ASP A 80 -25.93 1.07 -41.88
N LEU A 81 -24.71 1.44 -42.24
CA LEU A 81 -24.43 2.31 -43.40
C LEU A 81 -24.65 1.61 -44.74
N GLY A 82 -24.87 0.29 -44.75
CA GLY A 82 -25.04 -0.52 -45.95
C GLY A 82 -23.76 -0.68 -46.77
N LEU A 83 -22.62 -0.79 -46.09
CA LEU A 83 -21.28 -0.94 -46.66
C LEU A 83 -20.74 -2.36 -46.44
N ALA A 84 -19.91 -2.83 -47.38
CA ALA A 84 -19.21 -4.11 -47.26
C ALA A 84 -18.10 -4.03 -46.19
N ALA A 85 -17.67 -5.19 -45.69
CA ALA A 85 -16.63 -5.27 -44.66
C ALA A 85 -15.27 -4.73 -45.13
N ASP A 86 -15.01 -4.79 -46.43
CA ASP A 86 -13.82 -4.34 -47.15
C ASP A 86 -14.00 -2.98 -47.83
N ALA A 87 -15.06 -2.24 -47.49
CA ALA A 87 -15.29 -0.92 -48.06
C ALA A 87 -14.09 0.03 -47.82
N PRO A 88 -13.64 0.80 -48.83
CA PRO A 88 -12.53 1.74 -48.71
C PRO A 88 -12.74 2.75 -47.58
N ALA A 89 -11.67 3.12 -46.86
CA ALA A 89 -11.77 4.01 -45.71
C ALA A 89 -12.36 5.38 -46.03
N ASP A 90 -12.08 5.94 -47.22
CA ASP A 90 -12.66 7.21 -47.68
C ASP A 90 -14.18 7.10 -47.89
N GLU A 91 -14.67 5.97 -48.40
CA GLU A 91 -16.10 5.72 -48.57
C GLU A 91 -16.80 5.56 -47.22
N VAL A 92 -16.21 4.74 -46.33
CA VAL A 92 -16.70 4.57 -44.96
C VAL A 92 -16.77 5.92 -44.26
N PHE A 93 -15.72 6.73 -44.38
CA PHE A 93 -15.63 8.04 -43.76
C PHE A 93 -16.66 9.04 -44.32
N ARG A 94 -16.86 9.10 -45.64
CA ARG A 94 -17.90 9.94 -46.26
C ARG A 94 -19.30 9.55 -45.79
N ARG A 95 -19.59 8.26 -45.69
CA ARG A 95 -20.89 7.75 -45.24
C ARG A 95 -21.12 7.98 -43.75
N MET A 96 -20.05 7.89 -42.97
CA MET A 96 -20.05 8.28 -41.55
C MET A 96 -20.38 9.76 -41.38
N LEU A 97 -19.71 10.66 -42.13
CA LEU A 97 -20.00 12.09 -42.08
C LEU A 97 -21.46 12.39 -42.40
N ASP A 98 -21.99 11.84 -43.50
CA ASP A 98 -23.39 12.02 -43.90
C ASP A 98 -24.37 11.52 -42.82
N ALA A 99 -24.09 10.34 -42.26
CA ALA A 99 -24.95 9.75 -41.24
C ALA A 99 -24.86 10.46 -39.88
N GLY A 100 -23.73 11.09 -39.57
CA GLY A 100 -23.50 11.88 -38.36
C GLY A 100 -23.98 13.33 -38.45
N THR A 101 -24.37 13.80 -39.64
CA THR A 101 -24.73 15.21 -39.91
C THR A 101 -26.25 15.42 -39.88
N THR A 102 -26.72 16.42 -39.13
CA THR A 102 -28.13 16.86 -39.14
C THR A 102 -28.43 17.79 -40.32
N ASP A 103 -29.71 18.05 -40.62
CA ASP A 103 -30.12 18.81 -41.81
C ASP A 103 -29.65 20.28 -41.80
N ASN A 104 -29.39 20.82 -40.61
CA ASN A 104 -28.74 22.11 -40.41
C ASN A 104 -27.21 22.04 -40.53
N GLY A 105 -26.63 20.95 -41.05
CA GLY A 105 -25.21 20.84 -41.40
C GLY A 105 -24.22 20.69 -40.25
N ILE A 106 -24.69 20.29 -39.06
CA ILE A 106 -23.84 20.02 -37.89
C ILE A 106 -23.51 18.52 -37.81
N PHE A 107 -22.23 18.19 -37.82
CA PHE A 107 -21.72 16.83 -37.57
C PHE A 107 -21.28 16.66 -36.12
N GLY A 108 -21.57 15.49 -35.54
CA GLY A 108 -21.08 15.11 -34.23
C GLY A 108 -20.53 13.68 -34.23
N ALA A 109 -19.45 13.44 -33.49
CA ALA A 109 -18.98 12.10 -33.15
C ALA A 109 -18.47 12.05 -31.71
N LYS A 110 -18.36 10.84 -31.15
CA LYS A 110 -17.87 10.61 -29.79
C LYS A 110 -16.65 9.68 -29.83
N VAL A 111 -15.63 10.03 -29.04
CA VAL A 111 -14.35 9.31 -29.03
C VAL A 111 -13.84 9.16 -27.60
N HIS A 112 -13.62 7.91 -27.20
CA HIS A 112 -12.94 7.61 -25.95
C HIS A 112 -11.42 7.71 -26.11
N ARG A 113 -10.68 8.06 -25.05
CA ARG A 113 -9.21 8.18 -25.13
C ARG A 113 -8.52 6.92 -25.67
N MET A 114 -9.03 5.75 -25.30
CA MET A 114 -8.54 4.45 -25.76
C MET A 114 -8.77 4.20 -27.25
N GLN A 115 -9.75 4.87 -27.87
CA GLN A 115 -10.09 4.77 -29.29
C GLN A 115 -9.34 5.81 -30.13
N PHE A 116 -8.77 6.85 -29.51
CA PHE A 116 -8.20 8.00 -30.21
C PHE A 116 -7.09 7.60 -31.19
N GLY A 117 -6.24 6.64 -30.83
CA GLY A 117 -5.19 6.13 -31.74
C GLY A 117 -5.79 5.52 -33.02
N ALA A 118 -6.80 4.65 -32.87
CA ALA A 118 -7.48 4.04 -34.00
C ALA A 118 -8.21 5.07 -34.88
N MET A 119 -8.75 6.14 -34.28
CA MET A 119 -9.31 7.25 -35.05
C MET A 119 -8.23 7.92 -35.90
N LEU A 120 -7.07 8.27 -35.32
CA LEU A 120 -5.99 8.91 -36.07
C LEU A 120 -5.51 8.05 -37.23
N ASP A 121 -5.43 6.72 -37.06
CA ASP A 121 -5.06 5.80 -38.13
C ASP A 121 -6.06 5.86 -39.30
N VAL A 122 -7.37 5.91 -39.00
CA VAL A 122 -8.41 6.12 -40.02
C VAL A 122 -8.25 7.49 -40.69
N LEU A 123 -7.98 8.55 -39.93
CA LEU A 123 -7.83 9.89 -40.50
C LEU A 123 -6.62 9.97 -41.45
N ARG A 124 -5.49 9.37 -41.08
CA ARG A 124 -4.30 9.28 -41.95
C ARG A 124 -4.56 8.52 -43.24
N GLU A 125 -5.34 7.44 -43.15
CA GLU A 125 -5.74 6.68 -44.33
C GLU A 125 -6.62 7.52 -45.27
N VAL A 126 -7.56 8.28 -44.72
CA VAL A 126 -8.46 9.14 -45.50
C VAL A 126 -7.74 10.35 -46.12
N THR A 127 -6.80 10.96 -45.40
CA THR A 127 -6.03 12.10 -45.94
C THR A 127 -4.90 11.66 -46.87
N GLY A 128 -4.46 10.41 -46.79
CA GLY A 128 -3.27 9.91 -47.45
C GLY A 128 -1.96 10.42 -46.81
N ASP A 129 -2.05 11.16 -45.71
CA ASP A 129 -0.90 11.73 -45.00
C ASP A 129 -0.61 10.90 -43.74
N LYS A 130 0.38 10.02 -43.85
CA LYS A 130 0.76 9.08 -42.77
C LYS A 130 1.54 9.75 -41.64
N ASP A 131 2.18 10.88 -41.91
CA ASP A 131 3.09 11.55 -40.99
C ASP A 131 2.46 12.76 -40.31
N ALA A 132 1.26 13.18 -40.74
CA ALA A 132 0.50 14.24 -40.10
C ALA A 132 0.30 13.99 -38.60
N ASP A 133 0.55 15.04 -37.83
CA ASP A 133 0.30 15.07 -36.40
C ASP A 133 -1.21 15.14 -36.10
N GLU A 134 -1.54 14.88 -34.83
CA GLU A 134 -2.92 14.78 -34.34
C GLU A 134 -3.74 16.05 -34.60
N VAL A 135 -3.13 17.23 -34.43
CA VAL A 135 -3.80 18.53 -34.58
C VAL A 135 -4.07 18.81 -36.04
N THR A 136 -3.08 18.57 -36.89
CA THR A 136 -3.17 18.72 -38.35
C THR A 136 -4.28 17.84 -38.92
N LEU A 137 -4.35 16.56 -38.50
CA LEU A 137 -5.41 15.63 -38.93
C LEU A 137 -6.80 16.11 -38.49
N LEU A 138 -6.96 16.50 -37.22
CA LEU A 138 -8.24 16.94 -36.68
C LEU A 138 -8.75 18.21 -37.39
N ALA A 139 -7.89 19.21 -37.57
CA ALA A 139 -8.26 20.47 -38.21
C ALA A 139 -8.47 20.33 -39.73
N GLY A 140 -7.71 19.46 -40.39
CA GLY A 140 -7.78 19.25 -41.83
C GLY A 140 -9.00 18.44 -42.29
N VAL A 141 -9.48 17.53 -41.45
CA VAL A 141 -10.57 16.61 -41.81
C VAL A 141 -11.95 17.12 -41.40
N PHE A 142 -12.06 17.78 -40.25
CA PHE A 142 -13.35 18.21 -39.71
C PHE A 142 -13.56 19.73 -39.88
N PRO A 143 -14.56 20.18 -40.66
CA PRO A 143 -14.80 21.61 -40.85
C PRO A 143 -15.28 22.27 -39.57
N ALA A 144 -14.69 23.44 -39.25
CA ALA A 144 -14.99 24.25 -38.07
C ALA A 144 -15.10 23.43 -36.77
N LEU A 145 -14.10 22.59 -36.52
CA LEU A 145 -14.11 21.61 -35.43
C LEU A 145 -14.14 22.27 -34.05
N THR A 146 -15.11 21.85 -33.23
CA THR A 146 -15.19 22.14 -31.79
C THR A 146 -15.01 20.86 -30.98
N LEU A 147 -14.16 20.89 -29.95
CA LEU A 147 -13.93 19.76 -29.05
C LEU A 147 -14.80 19.92 -27.79
N ILE A 148 -15.60 18.92 -27.48
CA ILE A 148 -16.35 18.85 -26.22
C ILE A 148 -15.59 17.90 -25.29
N HIS A 149 -14.96 18.44 -24.26
CA HIS A 149 -14.37 17.64 -23.19
C HIS A 149 -15.45 17.25 -22.18
N HIS A 150 -15.98 16.04 -22.31
CA HIS A 150 -16.97 15.51 -21.39
C HIS A 150 -16.33 14.57 -20.36
N ARG A 151 -16.48 14.92 -19.07
CA ARG A 151 -15.82 14.25 -17.95
C ARG A 151 -16.80 13.94 -16.81
N ARG A 152 -16.38 13.09 -15.88
CA ARG A 152 -17.11 12.86 -14.63
C ARG A 152 -16.24 13.34 -13.47
N ILE A 153 -16.78 14.22 -12.62
CA ILE A 153 -16.07 14.76 -11.46
C ILE A 153 -15.83 13.63 -10.44
N ASP A 154 -16.85 12.79 -10.23
CA ASP A 154 -16.77 11.61 -9.37
C ASP A 154 -15.92 10.48 -9.98
N ARG A 155 -14.59 10.63 -9.93
CA ARG A 155 -13.61 9.68 -10.50
C ARG A 155 -13.66 8.30 -9.86
N VAL A 156 -13.86 8.24 -8.54
CA VAL A 156 -13.98 6.97 -7.81
C VAL A 156 -15.23 6.23 -8.26
N GLY A 157 -16.36 6.93 -8.38
CA GLY A 157 -17.58 6.33 -8.92
C GLY A 157 -17.45 5.91 -10.37
N GLN A 158 -16.72 6.66 -11.18
CA GLN A 158 -16.41 6.30 -12.56
C GLN A 158 -15.59 5.00 -12.64
N ALA A 159 -14.53 4.89 -11.84
CA ALA A 159 -13.67 3.70 -11.79
C ALA A 159 -14.43 2.46 -11.29
N LEU A 160 -15.24 2.60 -10.25
CA LEU A 160 -16.09 1.52 -9.73
C LEU A 160 -17.14 1.08 -10.75
N SER A 161 -17.75 2.04 -11.44
CA SER A 161 -18.69 1.76 -12.51
C SER A 161 -18.04 1.03 -13.68
N TRP A 162 -16.79 1.37 -14.01
CA TRP A 162 -16.02 0.69 -15.05
C TRP A 162 -15.63 -0.72 -14.63
N TYR A 163 -15.14 -0.89 -13.40
CA TYR A 163 -14.83 -2.19 -12.83
C TYR A 163 -16.05 -3.12 -12.85
N ARG A 164 -17.22 -2.62 -12.45
CA ARG A 164 -18.47 -3.39 -12.47
C ARG A 164 -18.86 -3.80 -13.89
N ALA A 165 -18.76 -2.90 -14.87
CA ALA A 165 -19.06 -3.20 -16.27
C ALA A 165 -18.15 -4.31 -16.82
N LEU A 166 -16.84 -4.26 -16.49
CA LEU A 166 -15.89 -5.31 -16.88
C LEU A 166 -16.21 -6.66 -16.23
N ALA A 167 -16.67 -6.66 -14.98
CA ALA A 167 -16.96 -7.89 -14.23
C ALA A 167 -18.30 -8.54 -14.63
N THR A 168 -19.30 -7.74 -14.99
CA THR A 168 -20.66 -8.20 -15.34
C THR A 168 -20.87 -8.40 -16.84
N ASP A 169 -19.99 -7.85 -17.67
CA ASP A 169 -20.22 -7.57 -19.09
C ASP A 169 -21.52 -6.77 -19.34
N ASN A 170 -22.00 -6.05 -18.32
CA ASN A 170 -23.16 -5.18 -18.40
C ASN A 170 -22.71 -3.73 -18.56
N TRP A 171 -22.97 -3.18 -19.74
CA TRP A 171 -22.51 -1.85 -20.12
C TRP A 171 -23.65 -0.81 -20.11
N TRP A 172 -24.92 -1.22 -20.04
CA TRP A 172 -26.10 -0.33 -20.17
C TRP A 172 -27.34 -0.87 -19.44
N HIS A 173 -28.20 0.03 -18.94
CA HIS A 173 -29.54 -0.31 -18.41
C HIS A 173 -30.59 0.46 -19.21
N VAL A 174 -31.62 -0.26 -19.65
CA VAL A 174 -32.83 0.31 -20.26
C VAL A 174 -33.95 0.23 -19.23
N ALA A 175 -34.73 1.29 -19.06
CA ALA A 175 -35.90 1.25 -18.19
C ALA A 175 -36.84 0.11 -18.63
N GLY A 176 -37.00 -0.92 -17.79
CA GLY A 176 -37.90 -2.05 -18.03
C GLY A 176 -37.27 -3.35 -18.56
N MET A 177 -35.95 -3.43 -18.77
CA MET A 177 -35.27 -4.69 -19.16
C MET A 177 -34.44 -5.29 -18.02
N ARG A 178 -34.47 -6.63 -17.86
CA ARG A 178 -33.65 -7.38 -16.88
C ARG A 178 -32.22 -7.58 -17.42
N ASP A 179 -31.24 -7.56 -16.52
CA ASP A 179 -29.83 -7.73 -16.88
C ASP A 179 -29.49 -9.14 -17.39
N VAL A 180 -28.51 -9.19 -18.30
CA VAL A 180 -28.08 -10.40 -19.01
C VAL A 180 -27.33 -11.39 -18.11
N ARG A 181 -26.71 -10.92 -17.01
CA ARG A 181 -26.06 -11.75 -15.99
C ARG A 181 -26.39 -11.21 -14.60
N GLY A 182 -26.72 -12.12 -13.68
CA GLY A 182 -26.99 -11.79 -12.28
C GLY A 182 -25.74 -11.24 -11.57
N GLU A 183 -25.97 -10.39 -10.58
CA GLU A 183 -24.92 -9.68 -9.81
C GLU A 183 -24.33 -10.53 -8.68
N ASP A 184 -24.84 -11.74 -8.49
CA ASP A 184 -24.45 -12.64 -7.42
C ASP A 184 -23.00 -13.13 -7.61
N GLY A 185 -22.12 -12.78 -6.67
CA GLY A 185 -20.76 -13.33 -6.57
C GLY A 185 -19.62 -12.41 -7.01
N ILE A 186 -19.88 -11.17 -7.45
CA ILE A 186 -18.79 -10.24 -7.81
C ILE A 186 -18.16 -9.63 -6.55
N THR A 187 -16.89 -9.92 -6.33
CA THR A 187 -16.11 -9.39 -5.20
C THR A 187 -15.27 -8.19 -5.65
N LEU A 188 -15.29 -7.09 -4.88
CA LEU A 188 -14.51 -5.88 -5.15
C LEU A 188 -13.00 -6.14 -5.05
N ASP A 189 -12.28 -5.99 -6.17
CA ASP A 189 -10.82 -5.90 -6.23
C ASP A 189 -10.37 -4.43 -6.18
N VAL A 190 -9.85 -4.01 -5.02
CA VAL A 190 -9.46 -2.62 -4.75
C VAL A 190 -8.28 -2.18 -5.63
N ASP A 191 -7.34 -3.08 -5.95
CA ASP A 191 -6.16 -2.76 -6.74
C ASP A 191 -6.49 -2.54 -8.21
N ARG A 192 -7.42 -3.33 -8.73
CA ARG A 192 -7.95 -3.10 -10.08
C ARG A 192 -8.71 -1.79 -10.17
N VAL A 193 -9.54 -1.46 -9.19
CA VAL A 193 -10.26 -0.16 -9.17
C VAL A 193 -9.28 1.01 -9.09
N ALA A 194 -8.23 0.91 -8.26
CA ALA A 194 -7.20 1.94 -8.19
C ALA A 194 -6.39 2.09 -9.48
N ALA A 195 -6.13 0.98 -10.19
CA ALA A 195 -5.49 1.02 -11.50
C ALA A 195 -6.38 1.70 -12.56
N LEU A 196 -7.68 1.43 -12.54
CA LEU A 196 -8.66 2.10 -13.40
C LEU A 196 -8.76 3.59 -13.08
N GLU A 197 -8.77 3.98 -11.80
CA GLU A 197 -8.75 5.39 -11.40
C GLU A 197 -7.49 6.10 -11.92
N ARG A 198 -6.30 5.51 -11.73
CA ARG A 198 -5.04 6.06 -12.28
C ARG A 198 -5.10 6.19 -13.80
N ARG A 199 -5.69 5.19 -14.47
CA ARG A 199 -5.85 5.21 -15.93
C ARG A 199 -6.76 6.37 -16.37
N LEU A 200 -7.91 6.55 -15.73
CA LEU A 200 -8.82 7.67 -15.99
C LEU A 200 -8.13 9.02 -15.81
N CYS A 201 -7.31 9.18 -14.77
CA CYS A 201 -6.53 10.38 -14.54
C CYS A 201 -5.51 10.64 -15.66
N ALA A 202 -4.77 9.61 -16.08
CA ALA A 202 -3.80 9.72 -17.16
C ALA A 202 -4.47 10.04 -18.50
N ASP A 203 -5.61 9.42 -18.79
CA ASP A 203 -6.36 9.66 -20.02
C ASP A 203 -6.94 11.09 -20.06
N ASP A 204 -7.45 11.62 -18.93
CA ASP A 204 -7.92 13.03 -18.78
C ASP A 204 -6.78 14.04 -18.97
N ALA A 205 -5.58 13.72 -18.43
CA ALA A 205 -4.39 14.54 -18.63
C ALA A 205 -3.95 14.56 -20.10
N ALA A 206 -3.98 13.40 -20.77
CA ALA A 206 -3.63 13.31 -22.19
C ALA A 206 -4.62 14.08 -23.08
N TRP A 207 -5.92 14.08 -22.76
CA TRP A 207 -6.89 14.95 -23.44
C TRP A 207 -6.55 16.42 -23.24
N THR A 208 -6.25 16.81 -22.00
CA THR A 208 -5.89 18.20 -21.65
C THR A 208 -4.64 18.68 -22.40
N GLU A 209 -3.63 17.82 -22.52
CA GLU A 209 -2.40 18.11 -23.27
C GLU A 209 -2.68 18.27 -24.77
N LEU A 210 -3.50 17.39 -25.36
CA LEU A 210 -3.93 17.52 -26.74
C LEU A 210 -4.66 18.86 -26.97
N PHE A 211 -5.59 19.21 -26.09
CA PHE A 211 -6.36 20.46 -26.20
C PHE A 211 -5.46 21.70 -26.12
N ALA A 212 -4.47 21.69 -25.22
CA ALA A 212 -3.50 22.77 -25.11
C ALA A 212 -2.68 22.95 -26.40
N ARG A 213 -2.34 21.85 -27.08
CA ARG A 213 -1.61 21.86 -28.35
C ARG A 213 -2.48 22.22 -29.55
N ALA A 214 -3.75 21.84 -29.54
CA ALA A 214 -4.59 21.89 -30.73
C ALA A 214 -5.02 23.30 -31.15
N ALA A 215 -5.02 24.26 -30.23
CA ALA A 215 -5.56 25.62 -30.45
C ALA A 215 -6.99 25.63 -31.05
N LEU A 216 -7.75 24.55 -30.85
CA LEU A 216 -9.14 24.40 -31.28
C LEU A 216 -10.09 24.90 -30.19
N PRO A 217 -11.32 25.34 -30.52
CA PRO A 217 -12.36 25.63 -29.54
C PRO A 217 -12.65 24.40 -28.68
N VAL A 218 -12.50 24.52 -27.36
CA VAL A 218 -12.76 23.44 -26.39
C VAL A 218 -13.83 23.87 -25.40
N ILE A 219 -14.89 23.08 -25.28
CA ILE A 219 -15.99 23.29 -24.33
C ILE A 219 -15.96 22.16 -23.30
N THR A 220 -16.02 22.51 -22.02
CA THR A 220 -16.10 21.50 -20.96
C THR A 220 -17.56 21.21 -20.59
N SER A 221 -17.87 19.95 -20.37
CA SER A 221 -19.14 19.47 -19.81
C SER A 221 -18.86 18.37 -18.81
N THR A 222 -19.65 18.30 -17.74
CA THR A 222 -19.55 17.21 -16.77
C THR A 222 -20.77 16.31 -16.77
N TYR A 223 -20.60 15.06 -16.32
CA TYR A 223 -21.71 14.15 -16.03
C TYR A 223 -22.67 14.78 -15.03
N GLU A 224 -22.12 15.41 -14.00
CA GLU A 224 -22.86 16.06 -12.93
C GLU A 224 -23.72 17.22 -13.48
N ASP A 225 -23.19 18.07 -14.37
CA ASP A 225 -23.97 19.11 -15.07
C ASP A 225 -25.19 18.50 -15.78
N LEU A 226 -24.99 17.34 -16.43
CA LEU A 226 -26.01 16.67 -17.23
C LEU A 226 -27.11 16.03 -16.38
N ILE A 227 -26.77 15.59 -15.17
CA ILE A 227 -27.74 15.02 -14.22
C ILE A 227 -28.47 16.13 -13.47
N ASP A 228 -27.77 17.18 -13.06
CA ASP A 228 -28.33 18.30 -12.29
C ASP A 228 -29.29 19.14 -13.14
N ASP A 229 -28.89 19.50 -14.36
CA ASP A 229 -29.73 20.24 -15.30
C ASP A 229 -29.42 19.84 -16.75
N ARG A 230 -30.07 18.74 -17.19
CA ARG A 230 -29.94 18.22 -18.56
C ARG A 230 -30.32 19.24 -19.62
N GLU A 231 -31.40 19.99 -19.41
CA GLU A 231 -31.91 20.91 -20.43
C GLU A 231 -30.95 22.08 -20.63
N ALA A 232 -30.52 22.74 -19.55
CA ALA A 232 -29.57 23.84 -19.65
C ALA A 232 -28.23 23.39 -20.22
N THR A 233 -27.74 22.21 -19.81
CA THR A 233 -26.47 21.66 -20.29
C THR A 233 -26.52 21.36 -21.79
N VAL A 234 -27.60 20.73 -22.27
CA VAL A 234 -27.76 20.43 -23.71
C VAL A 234 -27.92 21.72 -24.51
N ARG A 235 -28.79 22.66 -24.09
CA ARG A 235 -28.96 23.95 -24.80
C ARG A 235 -27.65 24.72 -24.91
N ARG A 236 -26.82 24.71 -23.86
CA ARG A 236 -25.49 25.32 -23.85
C ARG A 236 -24.57 24.68 -24.89
N LEU A 237 -24.51 23.35 -24.93
CA LEU A 237 -23.65 22.62 -25.86
C LEU A 237 -24.13 22.75 -27.32
N VAL A 238 -25.44 22.66 -27.56
CA VAL A 238 -26.03 22.88 -28.89
C VAL A 238 -25.68 24.27 -29.41
N ARG A 239 -25.85 25.32 -28.60
CA ARG A 239 -25.47 26.68 -28.99
C ARG A 239 -23.98 26.79 -29.30
N ALA A 240 -23.14 26.16 -28.50
CA ALA A 240 -21.70 26.27 -28.62
C ALA A 240 -21.15 25.51 -29.84
N VAL A 241 -21.87 24.52 -30.38
CA VAL A 241 -21.55 23.87 -31.66
C VAL A 241 -22.28 24.49 -32.85
N GLY A 242 -22.85 25.69 -32.70
CA GLY A 242 -23.50 26.44 -33.79
C GLY A 242 -24.98 26.13 -34.04
N GLY A 243 -25.63 25.39 -33.13
CA GLY A 243 -27.06 25.10 -33.19
C GLY A 243 -27.96 26.24 -32.66
N PRO A 244 -29.29 26.14 -32.85
CA PRO A 244 -30.24 27.17 -32.45
C PRO A 244 -30.36 27.32 -30.92
N ALA A 245 -30.63 28.54 -30.44
CA ALA A 245 -30.74 28.84 -29.01
C ALA A 245 -31.98 28.22 -28.34
N ASP A 246 -33.10 28.13 -29.09
CA ASP A 246 -34.41 27.69 -28.58
C ASP A 246 -34.69 26.22 -28.92
N VAL A 247 -33.72 25.33 -28.70
CA VAL A 247 -33.83 23.89 -29.00
C VAL A 247 -34.65 23.13 -27.94
N THR A 248 -35.58 22.28 -28.36
CA THR A 248 -36.31 21.38 -27.45
C THR A 248 -35.42 20.21 -27.03
N VAL A 249 -35.39 19.90 -25.72
CA VAL A 249 -34.63 18.76 -25.16
C VAL A 249 -35.61 17.70 -24.64
N PRO A 250 -35.89 16.62 -25.39
CA PRO A 250 -36.83 15.56 -25.00
C PRO A 250 -36.42 14.82 -23.73
N ARG A 251 -37.35 14.33 -22.89
CA ARG A 251 -37.03 13.55 -21.66
C ARG A 251 -36.18 12.30 -21.96
N PRO A 252 -35.25 11.91 -21.07
CA PRO A 252 -34.29 10.83 -21.35
C PRO A 252 -34.96 9.45 -21.37
N ALA A 253 -34.56 8.60 -22.31
CA ALA A 253 -34.92 7.17 -22.34
C ALA A 253 -33.99 6.30 -21.45
N LEU A 254 -32.82 6.81 -21.08
CA LEU A 254 -31.80 6.11 -20.28
C LEU A 254 -31.89 6.52 -18.81
N VAL A 255 -31.81 5.54 -17.90
CA VAL A 255 -31.89 5.76 -16.44
C VAL A 255 -30.52 5.52 -15.78
N GLN A 256 -30.23 6.27 -14.72
CA GLN A 256 -29.03 6.17 -13.92
C GLN A 256 -28.87 4.77 -13.27
N GLN A 257 -27.65 4.26 -13.29
CA GLN A 257 -27.31 2.90 -12.82
C GLN A 257 -26.83 2.82 -11.35
N SER A 258 -26.81 3.92 -10.59
CA SER A 258 -26.28 3.87 -9.23
C SER A 258 -27.28 3.20 -8.28
N ASP A 259 -26.89 2.04 -7.75
CA ASP A 259 -27.64 1.25 -6.77
C ASP A 259 -26.90 1.17 -5.42
N ARG A 260 -27.57 0.59 -4.41
CA ARG A 260 -27.02 0.39 -3.04
C ARG A 260 -25.72 -0.44 -3.04
N THR A 261 -25.48 -1.26 -4.05
CA THR A 261 -24.26 -2.06 -4.22
C THR A 261 -23.05 -1.18 -4.56
N THR A 262 -23.24 -0.22 -5.48
CA THR A 262 -22.22 0.75 -5.86
C THR A 262 -21.80 1.64 -4.68
N GLU A 263 -22.75 2.05 -3.84
CA GLU A 263 -22.49 2.80 -2.61
C GLU A 263 -21.71 1.98 -1.57
N ARG A 264 -22.05 0.69 -1.40
CA ARG A 264 -21.29 -0.23 -0.52
C ARG A 264 -19.86 -0.43 -1.00
N TRP A 265 -19.65 -0.64 -2.31
CA TRP A 265 -18.31 -0.77 -2.88
C TRP A 265 -17.50 0.52 -2.78
N ARG A 266 -18.15 1.68 -2.95
CA ARG A 266 -17.52 2.98 -2.70
C ARG A 266 -17.04 3.10 -1.26
N ALA A 267 -17.88 2.77 -0.28
CA ALA A 267 -17.49 2.81 1.13
C ALA A 267 -16.28 1.90 1.41
N ARG A 268 -16.25 0.70 0.82
CA ARG A 268 -15.13 -0.25 0.96
C ARG A 268 -13.85 0.24 0.26
N TYR A 269 -13.95 0.77 -0.96
CA TYR A 269 -12.84 1.35 -1.70
C TYR A 269 -12.28 2.57 -0.98
N THR A 270 -13.12 3.51 -0.54
CA THR A 270 -12.70 4.71 0.19
C THR A 270 -12.03 4.34 1.51
N ARG A 271 -12.49 3.30 2.22
CA ARG A 271 -11.81 2.79 3.42
C ARG A 271 -10.41 2.26 3.09
N ALA A 272 -10.29 1.41 2.06
CA ALA A 272 -8.99 0.86 1.65
C ALA A 272 -8.04 1.92 1.07
N ALA A 273 -8.55 2.89 0.30
CA ALA A 273 -7.80 4.01 -0.23
C ALA A 273 -7.36 4.96 0.90
N ARG A 274 -8.19 5.20 1.92
CA ARG A 274 -7.79 5.95 3.13
C ARG A 274 -6.77 5.19 3.97
N SER A 275 -6.87 3.86 4.09
CA SER A 275 -5.82 3.03 4.72
C SER A 275 -4.50 3.10 3.96
N ARG A 276 -4.52 3.08 2.62
CA ARG A 276 -3.32 3.24 1.76
C ARG A 276 -2.78 4.66 1.75
N GLN A 277 -3.64 5.67 1.79
CA GLN A 277 -3.24 7.07 1.86
C GLN A 277 -2.78 7.46 3.27
N ARG A 278 -3.28 6.79 4.31
CA ARG A 278 -2.68 6.80 5.66
C ARG A 278 -1.33 6.08 5.66
N ALA A 279 -1.20 4.91 5.06
CA ALA A 279 0.10 4.25 4.89
C ALA A 279 1.09 5.06 4.01
N GLY A 280 0.58 5.96 3.15
CA GLY A 280 1.38 6.90 2.36
C GLY A 280 1.58 8.29 2.99
N ARG A 281 0.88 8.63 4.08
CA ARG A 281 1.07 9.87 4.88
C ARG A 281 1.73 9.60 6.23
N ALA A 282 1.68 8.37 6.72
CA ALA A 282 2.46 7.83 7.82
C ALA A 282 3.72 7.20 7.22
N GLY A 283 4.76 8.00 6.98
CA GLY A 283 6.03 7.47 6.46
C GLY A 283 6.59 6.41 7.41
N ALA A 284 7.22 5.36 6.87
CA ALA A 284 8.10 4.52 7.66
C ALA A 284 9.52 5.04 7.53
N SER A 285 10.25 5.10 8.65
CA SER A 285 11.69 5.33 8.66
C SER A 285 12.40 4.04 9.00
N ILE A 286 13.33 3.62 8.15
CA ILE A 286 14.09 2.40 8.36
C ILE A 286 15.43 2.76 8.98
N VAL A 287 15.61 2.38 10.23
CA VAL A 287 16.84 2.55 11.02
C VAL A 287 17.71 1.31 10.85
N VAL A 288 18.81 1.46 10.12
CA VAL A 288 19.80 0.41 9.89
C VAL A 288 20.99 0.68 10.80
N VAL A 289 21.23 -0.19 11.79
CA VAL A 289 22.39 -0.08 12.69
C VAL A 289 23.56 -0.88 12.12
N THR A 290 24.75 -0.27 12.14
CA THR A 290 25.97 -0.88 11.58
C THR A 290 27.20 -0.63 12.45
N HIS A 291 28.10 -1.61 12.47
CA HIS A 291 29.44 -1.53 13.02
C HIS A 291 30.33 -2.51 12.25
N ASP A 292 31.24 -2.01 11.42
CA ASP A 292 32.18 -2.81 10.62
C ASP A 292 31.53 -3.94 9.77
N GLU A 293 30.54 -3.56 8.95
CA GLU A 293 29.75 -4.51 8.15
C GLU A 293 30.18 -4.67 6.69
N GLY A 294 31.17 -3.90 6.26
CA GLY A 294 31.75 -3.96 4.92
C GLY A 294 30.68 -3.85 3.82
N ALA A 295 30.78 -4.74 2.83
CA ALA A 295 29.87 -4.79 1.70
C ALA A 295 28.42 -5.19 2.08
N ASN A 296 28.18 -5.72 3.28
CA ASN A 296 26.84 -6.13 3.68
C ASN A 296 25.93 -4.93 3.92
N LEU A 297 26.44 -3.86 4.52
CA LEU A 297 25.69 -2.62 4.70
C LEU A 297 25.19 -2.08 3.36
N LEU A 298 26.08 -2.00 2.38
CA LEU A 298 25.75 -1.55 1.02
C LEU A 298 24.66 -2.42 0.39
N ARG A 299 24.77 -3.76 0.52
CA ARG A 299 23.79 -4.71 0.01
C ARG A 299 22.43 -4.57 0.69
N THR A 300 22.42 -4.35 1.99
CA THR A 300 21.21 -4.14 2.79
C THR A 300 20.49 -2.87 2.36
N VAL A 301 21.20 -1.73 2.28
CA VAL A 301 20.60 -0.47 1.83
C VAL A 301 20.08 -0.56 0.39
N ALA A 302 20.81 -1.22 -0.50
CA ALA A 302 20.36 -1.46 -1.87
C ALA A 302 19.09 -2.34 -1.92
N ALA A 303 18.99 -3.36 -1.07
CA ALA A 303 17.80 -4.22 -0.98
C ALA A 303 16.59 -3.47 -0.42
N LEU A 304 16.78 -2.65 0.62
CA LEU A 304 15.72 -1.81 1.19
C LEU A 304 15.18 -0.86 0.13
N ARG A 305 16.04 -0.08 -0.54
CA ARG A 305 15.63 0.85 -1.60
C ARG A 305 14.87 0.19 -2.74
N ARG A 306 15.25 -1.04 -3.12
CA ARG A 306 14.58 -1.79 -4.18
C ARG A 306 13.18 -2.27 -3.77
N THR A 307 12.97 -2.56 -2.49
CA THR A 307 11.75 -3.21 -1.99
C THR A 307 10.79 -2.26 -1.28
N THR A 308 11.11 -0.98 -1.20
CA THR A 308 10.27 0.07 -0.60
C THR A 308 10.00 1.21 -1.57
N PRO A 309 8.93 2.01 -1.36
CA PRO A 309 8.71 3.22 -2.14
C PRO A 309 9.93 4.17 -2.15
N PRO A 310 10.20 4.91 -3.24
CA PRO A 310 11.35 5.81 -3.35
C PRO A 310 11.43 6.92 -2.28
N CYS A 311 10.30 7.29 -1.68
CA CYS A 311 10.20 8.30 -0.62
C CYS A 311 10.45 7.76 0.80
N THR A 312 10.75 6.47 0.96
CA THR A 312 10.99 5.85 2.27
C THR A 312 12.30 6.36 2.85
N GLU A 313 12.27 6.89 4.07
CA GLU A 313 13.47 7.36 4.77
C GLU A 313 14.31 6.16 5.22
N ILE A 314 15.60 6.19 4.93
CA ILE A 314 16.58 5.22 5.44
C ILE A 314 17.60 6.00 6.27
N VAL A 315 17.66 5.68 7.56
CA VAL A 315 18.62 6.22 8.52
C VAL A 315 19.66 5.13 8.78
N VAL A 316 20.90 5.37 8.38
CA VAL A 316 22.03 4.50 8.73
C VAL A 316 22.66 5.06 10.00
N VAL A 317 22.74 4.24 11.05
CA VAL A 317 23.39 4.58 12.31
C VAL A 317 24.70 3.83 12.39
N ASP A 318 25.79 4.57 12.21
CA ASP A 318 27.16 4.11 12.36
C ASP A 318 27.56 4.14 13.83
N ASP A 319 27.68 2.95 14.43
CA ASP A 319 28.09 2.77 15.82
C ASP A 319 29.61 2.60 15.95
N CYS A 320 30.36 3.62 15.53
CA CYS A 320 31.84 3.68 15.54
C CYS A 320 32.53 2.66 14.62
N SER A 321 32.13 2.58 13.35
CA SER A 321 32.83 1.76 12.34
C SER A 321 34.20 2.35 11.97
N SER A 322 35.11 1.48 11.54
CA SER A 322 36.48 1.75 11.12
C SER A 322 36.82 1.20 9.72
N ASP A 323 35.90 0.45 9.11
CA ASP A 323 36.12 -0.31 7.87
C ASP A 323 35.80 0.44 6.56
N GLY A 324 35.33 1.69 6.64
CA GLY A 324 34.95 2.52 5.48
C GLY A 324 33.61 2.16 4.82
N SER A 325 32.87 1.17 5.35
CA SER A 325 31.60 0.69 4.77
C SER A 325 30.51 1.75 4.72
N VAL A 326 30.53 2.67 5.68
CA VAL A 326 29.56 3.75 5.84
C VAL A 326 29.75 4.82 4.78
N GLU A 327 31.01 5.23 4.53
CA GLU A 327 31.38 6.19 3.49
C GLU A 327 31.03 5.65 2.09
N ASP A 328 31.33 4.38 1.84
CA ASP A 328 30.98 3.69 0.59
C ASP A 328 29.47 3.66 0.37
N THR A 329 28.71 3.34 1.43
CA THR A 329 27.24 3.31 1.39
C THR A 329 26.65 4.69 1.13
N ALA A 330 27.13 5.73 1.81
CA ALA A 330 26.69 7.11 1.62
C ALA A 330 26.99 7.60 0.19
N THR A 331 28.14 7.23 -0.37
CA THR A 331 28.54 7.59 -1.73
C THR A 331 27.66 6.91 -2.78
N ARG A 332 27.32 5.62 -2.60
CA ARG A 332 26.54 4.85 -3.59
C ARG A 332 25.04 5.03 -3.47
N HIS A 333 24.55 5.48 -2.32
CA HIS A 333 23.13 5.70 -2.07
C HIS A 333 22.86 7.12 -1.57
N PRO A 334 23.00 8.15 -2.43
CA PRO A 334 22.73 9.52 -2.05
C PRO A 334 21.29 9.66 -1.52
N GLY A 335 21.14 10.37 -0.41
CA GLY A 335 19.86 10.56 0.28
C GLY A 335 19.57 9.54 1.40
N VAL A 336 20.49 8.63 1.73
CA VAL A 336 20.45 8.01 3.07
C VAL A 336 20.84 9.05 4.11
N ARG A 337 20.14 9.04 5.25
CA ARG A 337 20.50 9.90 6.39
C ARG A 337 21.51 9.16 7.24
N LEU A 338 22.65 9.79 7.52
CA LEU A 338 23.71 9.18 8.31
C LEU A 338 23.76 9.79 9.71
N VAL A 339 23.75 8.93 10.72
CA VAL A 339 23.98 9.27 12.12
C VAL A 339 25.25 8.55 12.56
N ARG A 340 26.19 9.28 13.16
CA ARG A 340 27.42 8.69 13.73
C ARG A 340 27.42 8.87 15.23
N THR A 341 27.65 7.78 15.95
CA THR A 341 27.85 7.84 17.40
C THR A 341 29.27 8.33 17.70
N ARG A 342 29.46 9.01 18.85
CA ARG A 342 30.79 9.48 19.29
C ARG A 342 31.58 8.40 20.02
N GLU A 343 30.85 7.45 20.58
CA GLU A 343 31.36 6.30 21.29
C GLU A 343 30.48 5.10 20.94
N ARG A 344 31.01 3.90 21.12
CA ARG A 344 30.26 2.68 20.81
C ARG A 344 29.10 2.57 21.81
N LEU A 345 27.87 2.75 21.35
CA LEU A 345 26.65 2.67 22.18
C LEU A 345 26.17 1.22 22.31
N GLY A 346 26.46 0.37 21.33
CA GLY A 346 25.81 -0.93 21.19
C GLY A 346 24.44 -0.83 20.52
N VAL A 347 23.86 -1.99 20.25
CA VAL A 347 22.66 -2.14 19.41
C VAL A 347 21.46 -1.35 19.94
N ALA A 348 21.14 -1.47 21.23
CA ALA A 348 20.02 -0.76 21.85
C ALA A 348 20.15 0.76 21.71
N GLY A 349 21.29 1.31 22.14
CA GLY A 349 21.57 2.75 22.08
C GLY A 349 21.64 3.28 20.64
N ALA A 350 22.23 2.53 19.71
CA ALA A 350 22.27 2.91 18.30
C ALA A 350 20.88 2.89 17.63
N ARG A 351 20.03 1.91 17.96
CA ARG A 351 18.63 1.89 17.51
C ARG A 351 17.88 3.12 18.03
N ASN A 352 18.02 3.46 19.31
CA ASN A 352 17.44 4.68 19.89
C ASN A 352 17.92 5.95 19.19
N ALA A 353 19.23 6.11 18.98
CA ALA A 353 19.80 7.26 18.28
C ALA A 353 19.26 7.42 16.84
N GLY A 354 19.01 6.30 16.15
CA GLY A 354 18.36 6.32 14.84
C GLY A 354 16.87 6.66 14.91
N ALA A 355 16.17 6.15 15.92
CA ALA A 355 14.76 6.46 16.15
C ALA A 355 14.56 7.96 16.44
N ASP A 356 15.42 8.58 17.26
CA ASP A 356 15.33 10.00 17.64
C ASP A 356 15.35 10.96 16.44
N VAL A 357 16.07 10.60 15.39
CA VAL A 357 16.18 11.45 14.19
C VAL A 357 15.20 11.08 13.09
N ALA A 358 14.60 9.90 13.18
CA ALA A 358 13.69 9.39 12.16
C ALA A 358 12.40 10.23 12.14
N SER A 359 11.81 10.39 10.96
CA SER A 359 10.66 11.28 10.73
C SER A 359 9.33 10.55 10.50
N GLY A 360 9.38 9.23 10.31
CA GLY A 360 8.23 8.39 10.01
C GLY A 360 7.40 8.07 11.25
N ASP A 361 6.08 7.97 11.06
CA ASP A 361 5.11 7.54 12.07
C ASP A 361 5.28 6.06 12.48
N VAL A 362 5.98 5.29 11.65
CA VAL A 362 6.45 3.93 11.96
C VAL A 362 7.98 3.90 11.86
N VAL A 363 8.63 3.28 12.85
CA VAL A 363 10.07 3.02 12.83
C VAL A 363 10.28 1.53 12.56
N VAL A 364 11.12 1.23 11.58
CA VAL A 364 11.57 -0.13 11.29
C VAL A 364 13.03 -0.24 11.68
N PHE A 365 13.36 -1.14 12.60
CA PHE A 365 14.75 -1.42 12.97
C PHE A 365 15.25 -2.60 12.15
N SER A 366 16.45 -2.46 11.58
CA SER A 366 17.07 -3.45 10.71
C SER A 366 18.53 -3.61 11.09
N ASP A 367 19.00 -4.86 11.09
CA ASP A 367 20.43 -5.16 11.03
C ASP A 367 21.00 -4.74 9.66
N ALA A 368 22.31 -4.59 9.57
CA ALA A 368 23.02 -4.16 8.37
C ALA A 368 23.41 -5.31 7.41
N HIS A 369 22.92 -6.53 7.61
CA HIS A 369 23.19 -7.70 6.75
C HIS A 369 21.92 -8.51 6.45
N VAL A 370 20.89 -7.81 5.95
CA VAL A 370 19.59 -8.38 5.60
C VAL A 370 19.17 -8.09 4.17
N GLN A 371 18.28 -8.92 3.62
CA GLN A 371 17.66 -8.72 2.31
C GLN A 371 16.15 -8.99 2.40
N PRO A 372 15.34 -7.92 2.53
CA PRO A 372 13.89 -8.05 2.49
C PRO A 372 13.37 -8.47 1.11
N PHE A 373 12.26 -9.21 1.11
CA PHE A 373 11.56 -9.65 -0.10
C PHE A 373 10.50 -8.61 -0.48
N GLU A 374 10.10 -8.55 -1.75
CA GLU A 374 9.08 -7.58 -2.19
C GLU A 374 7.77 -7.67 -1.39
N GLY A 375 7.20 -6.51 -1.07
CA GLY A 375 5.92 -6.43 -0.35
C GLY A 375 6.01 -6.59 1.18
N TRP A 376 7.21 -6.69 1.76
CA TRP A 376 7.38 -6.80 3.23
C TRP A 376 6.78 -5.61 3.98
N LEU A 377 7.10 -4.38 3.56
CA LEU A 377 6.72 -3.16 4.29
C LEU A 377 5.20 -2.97 4.40
N PRO A 378 4.40 -3.00 3.32
CA PRO A 378 2.95 -2.83 3.45
C PRO A 378 2.29 -3.91 4.31
N ARG A 379 2.86 -5.11 4.42
CA ARG A 379 2.35 -6.19 5.28
C ARG A 379 2.57 -5.91 6.76
N LEU A 380 3.76 -5.43 7.11
CA LEU A 380 4.04 -5.00 8.49
C LEU A 380 3.16 -3.79 8.87
N LEU A 381 3.02 -2.83 7.97
CA LEU A 381 2.16 -1.65 8.20
C LEU A 381 0.68 -1.99 8.37
N ASP A 382 0.20 -3.03 7.68
CA ASP A 382 -1.19 -3.52 7.80
C ASP A 382 -1.43 -4.14 9.18
N ALA A 383 -0.50 -4.98 9.66
CA ALA A 383 -0.58 -5.56 11.01
C ALA A 383 -0.55 -4.48 12.11
N LEU A 384 0.21 -3.39 11.90
CA LEU A 384 0.24 -2.22 12.80
C LEU A 384 -1.00 -1.31 12.70
N GLN A 385 -2.02 -1.64 11.89
CA GLN A 385 -3.30 -0.91 11.95
C GLN A 385 -4.11 -1.25 13.20
N ASP A 386 -3.85 -2.42 13.80
CA ASP A 386 -4.43 -2.79 15.08
C ASP A 386 -3.72 -2.03 16.22
N PRO A 387 -4.42 -1.15 16.97
CA PRO A 387 -3.81 -0.34 18.03
C PRO A 387 -3.28 -1.18 19.20
N GLU A 388 -3.70 -2.43 19.36
CA GLU A 388 -3.18 -3.32 20.41
C GLU A 388 -1.89 -4.03 20.01
N VAL A 389 -1.50 -3.99 18.73
CA VAL A 389 -0.25 -4.56 18.23
C VAL A 389 0.83 -3.49 18.30
N ALA A 390 1.86 -3.71 19.12
CA ALA A 390 2.95 -2.75 19.28
C ALA A 390 4.15 -3.08 18.38
N GLU A 391 4.47 -4.36 18.27
CA GLU A 391 5.61 -4.87 17.50
C GLU A 391 5.15 -5.85 16.45
N VAL A 392 5.72 -5.72 15.25
CA VAL A 392 5.55 -6.69 14.17
C VAL A 392 6.88 -7.04 13.54
N ALA A 393 7.05 -8.31 13.17
CA ALA A 393 8.24 -8.78 12.48
C ALA A 393 7.91 -9.68 11.30
N PRO A 394 8.77 -9.72 10.27
CA PRO A 394 8.63 -10.66 9.17
C PRO A 394 9.04 -12.07 9.58
N THR A 395 8.73 -13.03 8.72
CA THR A 395 9.47 -14.30 8.67
C THR A 395 10.95 -14.03 8.39
N VAL A 396 11.82 -14.59 9.22
CA VAL A 396 13.27 -14.53 9.02
C VAL A 396 13.73 -15.83 8.37
N CYS A 397 14.48 -15.76 7.27
CA CYS A 397 15.09 -16.93 6.64
C CYS A 397 16.61 -16.78 6.51
N ASP A 398 17.32 -17.90 6.58
CA ASP A 398 18.77 -17.93 6.38
C ASP A 398 19.12 -17.60 4.91
N MET A 399 20.11 -16.72 4.70
CA MET A 399 20.53 -16.29 3.36
C MET A 399 21.21 -17.40 2.55
N HIS A 400 21.88 -18.34 3.20
CA HIS A 400 22.50 -19.52 2.58
C HIS A 400 21.53 -20.70 2.47
N GLN A 401 20.50 -20.75 3.33
CA GLN A 401 19.51 -21.80 3.39
C GLN A 401 18.07 -21.23 3.48
N PRO A 402 17.50 -20.66 2.40
CA PRO A 402 16.21 -19.95 2.43
C PRO A 402 14.98 -20.78 2.82
N ALA A 403 15.12 -22.11 2.84
CA ALA A 403 14.12 -23.03 3.36
C ALA A 403 14.06 -23.05 4.90
N VAL A 404 15.16 -22.69 5.57
CA VAL A 404 15.25 -22.56 7.03
C VAL A 404 14.61 -21.23 7.42
N ARG A 405 13.43 -21.31 8.04
CA ARG A 405 12.61 -20.16 8.42
C ARG A 405 12.31 -20.15 9.91
N GLY A 406 12.25 -18.95 10.47
CA GLY A 406 11.86 -18.67 11.84
C GLY A 406 10.71 -17.66 11.88
N PHE A 407 9.79 -17.87 12.81
CA PHE A 407 8.58 -17.08 12.96
C PHE A 407 8.51 -16.47 14.37
N GLY A 408 9.56 -15.76 14.77
CA GLY A 408 9.81 -15.36 16.16
C GLY A 408 10.52 -16.45 16.97
N PHE A 409 10.71 -16.20 18.26
CA PHE A 409 11.36 -17.16 19.15
C PHE A 409 10.70 -17.24 20.53
N THR A 410 11.08 -18.29 21.26
CA THR A 410 10.67 -18.57 22.64
C THR A 410 11.89 -18.99 23.45
N TRP A 411 11.71 -19.17 24.76
CA TRP A 411 12.69 -19.74 25.66
C TRP A 411 12.26 -21.12 26.16
N PRO A 412 13.18 -22.09 26.24
CA PRO A 412 12.89 -23.40 26.83
C PRO A 412 12.89 -23.37 28.37
N GLY A 413 13.25 -22.24 28.99
CA GLY A 413 13.25 -22.02 30.43
C GLY A 413 14.04 -20.78 30.82
N LEU A 414 14.31 -20.61 32.12
CA LEU A 414 15.00 -19.42 32.69
C LEU A 414 16.46 -19.24 32.26
N GLY A 415 17.02 -20.16 31.47
CA GLY A 415 18.32 -19.97 30.81
C GLY A 415 18.30 -18.96 29.67
N MET A 416 17.11 -18.52 29.22
CA MET A 416 16.93 -17.52 28.17
C MET A 416 17.61 -17.89 26.84
N GLU A 417 17.80 -19.20 26.61
CA GLU A 417 18.33 -19.74 25.36
C GLU A 417 17.31 -19.53 24.24
N VAL A 418 17.72 -18.90 23.14
CA VAL A 418 16.83 -18.61 22.02
C VAL A 418 16.43 -19.91 21.30
N ARG A 419 15.13 -20.20 21.25
CA ARG A 419 14.54 -21.26 20.42
C ARG A 419 13.62 -20.67 19.38
N TRP A 420 14.00 -20.78 18.11
CA TRP A 420 13.17 -20.37 16.98
C TRP A 420 11.86 -21.15 16.90
N LEU A 421 10.77 -20.43 16.68
CA LEU A 421 9.49 -21.02 16.28
C LEU A 421 9.57 -21.38 14.81
N ARG A 422 9.41 -22.67 14.48
CA ARG A 422 9.63 -23.23 13.13
C ARG A 422 8.35 -23.52 12.35
N GLU A 423 7.22 -23.60 13.05
CA GLU A 423 5.93 -23.81 12.42
C GLU A 423 5.44 -22.49 11.80
N ARG A 424 5.12 -22.51 10.50
CA ARG A 424 4.62 -21.34 9.80
C ARG A 424 3.15 -21.12 10.18
N PRO A 425 2.77 -19.98 10.77
CA PRO A 425 1.36 -19.65 10.97
C PRO A 425 0.69 -19.31 9.63
N SER A 426 -0.62 -19.58 9.53
CA SER A 426 -1.41 -19.28 8.32
C SER A 426 -1.75 -17.80 8.16
N GLU A 427 -1.75 -17.05 9.25
CA GLU A 427 -2.09 -15.63 9.35
C GLU A 427 -1.10 -14.95 10.33
N PRO A 428 -1.04 -13.61 10.44
CA PRO A 428 -0.27 -12.95 11.48
C PRO A 428 -0.58 -13.51 12.86
N ALA A 429 0.45 -13.91 13.60
CA ALA A 429 0.31 -14.68 14.84
C ALA A 429 1.13 -14.07 15.97
N GLU A 430 0.62 -14.22 17.19
CA GLU A 430 1.30 -13.76 18.39
C GLU A 430 2.53 -14.61 18.68
N VAL A 431 3.61 -13.95 19.10
CA VAL A 431 4.87 -14.59 19.46
C VAL A 431 5.37 -14.07 20.80
N PRO A 432 6.08 -14.89 21.61
CA PRO A 432 6.66 -14.43 22.86
C PRO A 432 7.68 -13.32 22.61
N PHE A 433 8.55 -13.54 21.63
CA PHE A 433 9.62 -12.61 21.29
C PHE A 433 9.79 -12.49 19.78
N ILE A 434 10.03 -11.26 19.33
CA ILE A 434 10.40 -10.94 17.97
C ILE A 434 11.92 -10.98 17.81
N CYS A 435 12.40 -11.44 16.66
CA CYS A 435 13.83 -11.36 16.33
C CYS A 435 14.25 -9.90 16.12
N GLY A 436 15.24 -9.43 16.88
CA GLY A 436 15.76 -8.07 16.81
C GLY A 436 16.33 -7.67 15.46
N CYS A 437 16.63 -8.62 14.56
CA CYS A 437 17.26 -8.30 13.28
C CYS A 437 16.36 -7.50 12.33
N PHE A 438 15.04 -7.58 12.51
CA PHE A 438 14.08 -6.86 11.70
C PHE A 438 12.72 -6.73 12.41
N LEU A 439 12.36 -5.53 12.86
CA LEU A 439 11.06 -5.29 13.50
C LEU A 439 10.52 -3.90 13.18
N ALA A 440 9.20 -3.74 13.22
CA ALA A 440 8.53 -2.47 13.01
C ALA A 440 7.57 -2.13 14.16
N MET A 441 7.52 -0.85 14.52
CA MET A 441 6.66 -0.31 15.57
C MET A 441 6.12 1.06 15.18
N ARG A 442 4.92 1.42 15.66
CA ARG A 442 4.47 2.82 15.61
C ARG A 442 5.40 3.67 16.49
N ARG A 443 5.89 4.79 15.97
CA ARG A 443 6.75 5.73 16.70
C ARG A 443 6.16 6.12 18.04
N ALA A 444 4.91 6.56 18.04
CA ALA A 444 4.23 6.97 19.27
C ALA A 444 4.22 5.86 20.33
N THR A 445 4.03 4.60 19.93
CA THR A 445 4.08 3.45 20.84
C THR A 445 5.50 3.14 21.30
N PHE A 446 6.50 3.26 20.43
CA PHE A 446 7.91 3.10 20.80
C PHE A 446 8.36 4.16 21.81
N ASP A 447 7.99 5.42 21.58
CA ASP A 447 8.29 6.55 22.46
C ASP A 447 7.58 6.42 23.81
N GLU A 448 6.30 6.03 23.80
CA GLU A 448 5.50 5.78 25.01
C GLU A 448 6.08 4.65 25.87
N LEU A 449 6.60 3.60 25.23
CA LEU A 449 7.27 2.50 25.93
C LEU A 449 8.68 2.89 26.41
N GLY A 450 9.23 4.03 25.99
CA GLY A 450 10.54 4.52 26.40
C GLY A 450 11.72 3.92 25.61
N GLY A 451 11.47 3.51 24.37
CA GLY A 451 12.48 2.98 23.43
C GLY A 451 13.16 1.69 23.91
N PHE A 452 14.30 1.33 23.30
CA PHE A 452 15.15 0.27 23.83
C PHE A 452 15.79 0.70 25.15
N ASP A 453 16.08 -0.25 26.04
CA ASP A 453 16.70 0.05 27.33
C ASP A 453 18.18 0.47 27.16
N ASN A 454 18.47 1.74 27.47
CA ASN A 454 19.82 2.32 27.38
C ASN A 454 20.82 1.73 28.39
N GLY A 455 20.35 1.01 29.41
CA GLY A 455 21.25 0.28 30.30
C GLY A 455 21.77 -1.03 29.71
N MET A 456 21.27 -1.46 28.54
CA MET A 456 21.84 -2.61 27.83
C MET A 456 23.12 -2.24 27.09
N VAL A 457 24.12 -3.10 27.20
CA VAL A 457 25.45 -2.84 26.67
C VAL A 457 25.77 -3.76 25.50
N ARG A 458 26.36 -3.17 24.45
CA ARG A 458 26.84 -3.87 23.25
C ARG A 458 25.76 -4.64 22.50
N TRP A 459 25.48 -5.88 22.86
CA TRP A 459 24.59 -6.76 22.11
C TRP A 459 23.90 -7.78 23.02
N GLY A 460 22.65 -8.10 22.71
CA GLY A 460 21.93 -9.26 23.22
C GLY A 460 20.82 -8.90 24.20
N SER A 461 19.71 -9.65 24.12
CA SER A 461 18.49 -9.54 24.95
C SER A 461 17.68 -8.25 24.80
N GLU A 462 18.08 -7.29 23.97
CA GLU A 462 17.36 -6.04 23.80
C GLU A 462 16.02 -6.19 23.09
N ASP A 463 15.95 -7.17 22.19
CA ASP A 463 14.72 -7.56 21.51
C ASP A 463 13.75 -8.30 22.45
N ALA A 464 14.27 -9.24 23.23
CA ALA A 464 13.49 -10.00 24.19
C ALA A 464 12.93 -9.14 25.32
N GLU A 465 13.72 -8.16 25.82
CA GLU A 465 13.25 -7.22 26.85
C GLU A 465 12.12 -6.35 26.32
N LEU A 466 12.26 -5.77 25.13
CA LEU A 466 11.22 -4.92 24.56
C LEU A 466 9.94 -5.71 24.28
N SER A 467 10.03 -6.92 23.71
CA SER A 467 8.86 -7.78 23.52
C SER A 467 8.19 -8.14 24.86
N MET A 468 8.95 -8.48 25.91
CA MET A 468 8.36 -8.79 27.21
C MET A 468 7.69 -7.55 27.84
N ARG A 469 8.30 -6.37 27.70
CA ARG A 469 7.72 -5.09 28.12
C ARG A 469 6.40 -4.81 27.40
N VAL A 470 6.36 -4.97 26.08
CA VAL A 470 5.14 -4.85 25.26
C VAL A 470 4.01 -5.73 25.81
N TRP A 471 4.28 -7.01 26.07
CA TRP A 471 3.28 -7.93 26.61
C TRP A 471 2.76 -7.53 28.00
N ARG A 472 3.65 -7.03 28.87
CA ARG A 472 3.29 -6.54 30.22
C ARG A 472 2.45 -5.26 30.16
N HIS A 473 2.62 -4.44 29.13
CA HIS A 473 1.79 -3.25 28.87
C HIS A 473 0.42 -3.59 28.27
N GLY A 474 0.09 -4.87 28.11
CA GLY A 474 -1.22 -5.29 27.58
C GLY A 474 -1.24 -5.42 26.05
N LEU A 475 -0.18 -4.97 25.39
CA LEU A 475 -0.02 -4.96 23.93
C LEU A 475 0.50 -6.31 23.41
N ARG A 476 0.58 -6.44 22.09
CA ARG A 476 0.91 -7.69 21.39
C ARG A 476 2.11 -7.55 20.46
N CYS A 477 2.89 -8.62 20.39
CA CYS A 477 3.97 -8.83 19.41
C CYS A 477 3.49 -9.84 18.36
N LEU A 478 3.57 -9.50 17.07
CA LEU A 478 3.16 -10.39 15.98
C LEU A 478 4.30 -10.75 15.04
N VAL A 479 4.31 -11.99 14.55
CA VAL A 479 4.99 -12.36 13.31
C VAL A 479 4.02 -12.31 12.15
N VAL A 480 4.43 -11.72 11.03
CA VAL A 480 3.66 -11.64 9.79
C VAL A 480 4.24 -12.65 8.78
N PRO A 481 3.62 -13.83 8.58
CA PRO A 481 4.23 -14.94 7.84
C PRO A 481 4.47 -14.65 6.36
N ASP A 482 3.74 -13.69 5.78
CA ASP A 482 3.85 -13.33 4.36
C ASP A 482 4.82 -12.17 4.09
N ALA A 483 5.32 -11.51 5.14
CA ALA A 483 6.49 -10.64 5.05
C ALA A 483 7.73 -11.49 5.27
N VAL A 484 8.73 -11.40 4.39
CA VAL A 484 9.93 -12.23 4.45
C VAL A 484 11.17 -11.37 4.38
N VAL A 485 12.12 -11.63 5.27
CA VAL A 485 13.46 -11.04 5.26
C VAL A 485 14.49 -12.16 5.35
N SER A 486 15.48 -12.11 4.47
CA SER A 486 16.65 -12.98 4.58
C SER A 486 17.70 -12.32 5.45
N HIS A 487 18.28 -13.08 6.39
CA HIS A 487 19.34 -12.65 7.29
C HIS A 487 20.60 -13.48 7.06
N LEU A 488 21.76 -12.82 7.10
CA LEU A 488 23.06 -13.49 7.05
C LEU A 488 23.47 -13.98 8.44
N PHE A 489 23.08 -15.22 8.79
CA PHE A 489 23.55 -15.86 10.02
C PHE A 489 25.03 -16.26 9.88
N ARG A 490 25.84 -15.88 10.87
CA ARG A 490 27.27 -16.19 10.90
C ARG A 490 27.58 -17.16 12.03
N PRO A 491 28.55 -18.07 11.86
CA PRO A 491 29.00 -18.95 12.94
C PRO A 491 29.73 -18.18 14.05
N THR A 492 30.30 -17.02 13.73
CA THR A 492 30.99 -16.11 14.66
C THR A 492 30.59 -14.66 14.38
N PHE A 493 30.58 -13.84 15.42
CA PHE A 493 30.32 -12.40 15.30
C PHE A 493 31.46 -11.68 14.56
N GLY A 494 31.14 -10.58 13.86
CA GLY A 494 32.12 -9.73 13.20
C GLY A 494 32.88 -8.79 14.15
N TYR A 495 32.55 -8.84 15.44
CA TYR A 495 33.13 -8.04 16.52
C TYR A 495 33.21 -8.88 17.79
N ALA A 496 34.00 -8.44 18.77
CA ALA A 496 34.09 -9.11 20.07
C ALA A 496 32.74 -9.03 20.80
N VAL A 497 32.18 -10.20 21.12
CA VAL A 497 31.01 -10.36 21.99
C VAL A 497 31.50 -10.99 23.28
N GLU A 498 31.51 -10.20 24.34
CA GLU A 498 31.93 -10.65 25.67
C GLU A 498 30.73 -11.21 26.42
N TRP A 499 30.90 -12.39 27.01
CA TRP A 499 29.87 -13.00 27.85
C TRP A 499 29.45 -12.10 29.03
N GLU A 500 30.34 -11.23 29.50
CA GLU A 500 30.03 -10.23 30.51
C GLU A 500 28.90 -9.28 30.07
N HIS A 501 28.91 -8.81 28.81
CA HIS A 501 27.87 -7.94 28.26
C HIS A 501 26.55 -8.69 28.08
N THR A 502 26.60 -9.86 27.45
CA THR A 502 25.41 -10.66 27.20
C THR A 502 24.73 -11.07 28.51
N LEU A 503 25.50 -11.54 29.49
CA LEU A 503 24.97 -11.95 30.78
C LEU A 503 24.46 -10.76 31.60
N HIS A 504 25.12 -9.60 31.51
CA HIS A 504 24.59 -8.38 32.12
C HIS A 504 23.21 -8.03 31.56
N ASN A 505 23.03 -8.02 30.24
CA ASN A 505 21.74 -7.71 29.61
C ASN A 505 20.66 -8.73 29.98
N MET A 506 21.01 -10.01 30.06
CA MET A 506 20.09 -11.08 30.50
C MET A 506 19.64 -10.88 31.96
N LEU A 507 20.58 -10.59 32.87
CA LEU A 507 20.28 -10.32 34.28
C LEU A 507 19.47 -9.04 34.44
N ARG A 508 19.74 -8.02 33.62
CA ARG A 508 19.00 -6.77 33.60
C ARG A 508 17.55 -6.96 33.15
N LEU A 509 17.32 -7.69 32.06
CA LEU A 509 15.97 -8.08 31.62
C LEU A 509 15.23 -8.82 32.74
N ALA A 510 15.86 -9.83 33.34
CA ALA A 510 15.26 -10.57 34.43
C ALA A 510 14.92 -9.66 35.62
N ALA A 511 15.83 -8.76 36.01
CA ALA A 511 15.61 -7.85 37.13
C ALA A 511 14.47 -6.84 36.87
N LEU A 512 14.25 -6.44 35.62
CA LEU A 512 13.16 -5.55 35.22
C LEU A 512 11.80 -6.24 35.15
N HIS A 513 11.77 -7.51 34.71
CA HIS A 513 10.51 -8.15 34.30
C HIS A 513 10.11 -9.38 35.09
N PHE A 514 11.04 -10.07 35.74
CA PHE A 514 10.73 -11.32 36.41
C PHE A 514 10.17 -11.04 37.81
N PRO A 515 9.16 -11.82 38.26
CA PRO A 515 8.76 -11.82 39.65
C PRO A 515 9.94 -12.27 40.54
N PRO A 516 9.96 -11.89 41.83
CA PRO A 516 11.14 -12.06 42.69
C PRO A 516 11.68 -13.50 42.77
N ASP A 517 10.80 -14.49 42.81
CA ASP A 517 11.16 -15.91 42.85
C ASP A 517 11.85 -16.38 41.56
N LEU A 518 11.32 -16.01 40.40
CA LEU A 518 11.94 -16.33 39.11
C LEU A 518 13.27 -15.60 38.93
N LEU A 519 13.37 -14.34 39.39
CA LEU A 519 14.64 -13.61 39.38
C LEU A 519 15.71 -14.34 40.21
N THR A 520 15.37 -14.79 41.42
CA THR A 520 16.29 -15.58 42.25
C THR A 520 16.74 -16.85 41.53
N SER A 521 15.82 -17.63 40.96
CA SER A 521 16.17 -18.83 40.21
C SER A 521 17.03 -18.55 38.97
N THR A 522 16.82 -17.41 38.30
CA THR A 522 17.67 -16.97 37.19
C THR A 522 19.08 -16.63 37.67
N ILE A 523 19.23 -15.90 38.78
CA ILE A 523 20.54 -15.58 39.36
C ILE A 523 21.28 -16.86 39.75
N GLU A 524 20.62 -17.77 40.45
CA GLU A 524 21.20 -19.05 40.86
C GLU A 524 21.67 -19.89 39.67
N ARG A 525 21.00 -19.80 38.53
CA ARG A 525 21.40 -20.50 37.30
C ARG A 525 22.70 -19.97 36.72
N PHE A 526 22.94 -18.66 36.84
CA PHE A 526 24.11 -18.01 36.23
C PHE A 526 25.25 -17.76 37.23
N GLN A 527 25.05 -17.98 38.53
CA GLN A 527 26.03 -17.63 39.57
C GLN A 527 27.41 -18.29 39.38
N ASP A 528 27.44 -19.51 38.81
CA ASP A 528 28.67 -20.27 38.57
C ASP A 528 29.32 -19.94 37.20
N HIS A 529 28.69 -19.08 36.40
CA HIS A 529 29.25 -18.67 35.12
C HIS A 529 30.46 -17.75 35.33
N ALA A 530 31.58 -17.99 34.64
CA ALA A 530 32.82 -17.22 34.84
C ALA A 530 32.65 -15.70 34.66
N ALA A 531 31.74 -15.28 33.78
CA ALA A 531 31.43 -13.86 33.54
C ALA A 531 30.46 -13.23 34.56
N PHE A 532 29.85 -14.02 35.45
CA PHE A 532 28.79 -13.56 36.37
C PHE A 532 29.24 -12.43 37.30
N PRO A 533 30.41 -12.50 37.99
CA PRO A 533 30.82 -11.43 38.89
C PRO A 533 30.95 -10.06 38.22
N ALA A 534 31.47 -10.06 36.98
CA ALA A 534 31.65 -8.84 36.21
C ALA A 534 30.32 -8.34 35.61
N ALA A 535 29.46 -9.26 35.15
CA ALA A 535 28.13 -8.94 34.64
C ALA A 535 27.21 -8.33 35.71
N ILE A 536 27.18 -8.91 36.93
CA ILE A 536 26.35 -8.41 38.03
C ILE A 536 26.89 -7.08 38.58
N ALA A 537 28.20 -6.88 38.61
CA ALA A 537 28.81 -5.62 39.04
C ALA A 537 28.46 -4.44 38.13
N ARG A 538 28.13 -4.70 36.85
CA ARG A 538 27.63 -3.67 35.92
C ARG A 538 26.17 -3.31 36.13
N LEU A 539 25.40 -4.11 36.86
CA LEU A 539 23.99 -3.87 37.08
C LEU A 539 23.80 -2.68 38.02
N ASP A 540 23.43 -1.52 37.46
CA ASP A 540 23.00 -0.38 38.27
C ASP A 540 21.63 -0.68 38.89
N LEU A 541 21.68 -1.13 40.14
CA LEU A 541 20.49 -1.53 40.89
C LEU A 541 19.53 -0.36 41.12
N THR A 542 20.03 0.87 41.20
CA THR A 542 19.19 2.05 41.41
C THR A 542 18.36 2.31 40.16
N ASP A 543 19.01 2.36 39.00
CA ASP A 543 18.34 2.54 37.71
C ASP A 543 17.36 1.39 37.41
N VAL A 544 17.75 0.14 37.66
CA VAL A 544 16.86 -1.02 37.52
C VAL A 544 15.61 -0.89 38.39
N GLN A 545 15.77 -0.48 39.65
CA GLN A 545 14.65 -0.30 40.58
C GLN A 545 13.72 0.84 40.14
N GLU A 546 14.27 1.97 39.72
CA GLU A 546 13.50 3.11 39.23
C GLU A 546 12.69 2.75 37.99
N ARG A 547 13.32 2.07 37.02
CA ARG A 547 12.70 1.64 35.78
C ARG A 547 11.64 0.57 36.03
N ARG A 548 11.92 -0.41 36.90
CA ARG A 548 10.94 -1.42 37.36
C ARG A 548 9.73 -0.78 38.05
N ALA A 549 9.93 0.23 38.91
CA ALA A 549 8.84 0.94 39.55
C ALA A 549 8.02 1.76 38.53
N GLY A 550 8.67 2.38 37.54
CA GLY A 550 8.00 3.06 36.42
C GLY A 550 7.10 2.12 35.63
N HIS A 551 7.67 0.97 35.27
CA HIS A 551 6.97 -0.17 34.69
C HIS A 551 5.75 -0.58 35.54
N GLU A 552 5.92 -0.91 36.81
CA GLU A 552 4.83 -1.39 37.69
C GLU A 552 3.66 -0.40 37.82
N ARG A 553 3.90 0.92 37.70
CA ARG A 553 2.82 1.94 37.68
C ARG A 553 2.01 1.99 36.39
N GLY A 554 2.56 1.52 35.27
CA GLY A 554 1.95 1.60 33.94
C GLY A 554 1.50 0.26 33.34
N HIS A 555 1.77 -0.86 34.01
CA HIS A 555 1.48 -2.20 33.51
C HIS A 555 0.08 -2.70 33.86
N THR A 556 -0.48 -3.52 32.97
CA THR A 556 -1.78 -4.18 33.16
C THR A 556 -1.64 -5.65 33.55
N ARG A 557 -0.43 -6.24 33.44
CA ARG A 557 -0.19 -7.67 33.66
C ARG A 557 1.03 -7.96 34.53
N ASP A 558 0.88 -8.97 35.39
CA ASP A 558 1.96 -9.53 36.22
C ASP A 558 3.04 -10.22 35.35
N GLY A 559 4.28 -10.21 35.83
CA GLY A 559 5.42 -10.83 35.14
C GLY A 559 5.23 -12.33 34.92
N ARG A 560 4.51 -13.02 35.81
CA ARG A 560 4.21 -14.46 35.66
C ARG A 560 3.24 -14.76 34.52
N ALA A 561 2.32 -13.84 34.24
CA ALA A 561 1.31 -14.01 33.18
C ALA A 561 1.96 -14.17 31.79
N PHE A 562 3.14 -13.59 31.56
CA PHE A 562 3.90 -13.78 30.33
C PHE A 562 4.34 -15.23 30.15
N PHE A 563 4.96 -15.82 31.18
CA PHE A 563 5.43 -17.21 31.14
C PHE A 563 4.28 -18.19 30.98
N ASP A 564 3.19 -18.01 31.73
CA ASP A 564 2.00 -18.86 31.65
C ASP A 564 1.36 -18.78 30.25
N ARG A 565 1.24 -17.57 29.66
CA ARG A 565 0.66 -17.37 28.32
C ARG A 565 1.39 -18.15 27.23
N PHE A 566 2.72 -18.15 27.28
CA PHE A 566 3.55 -18.76 26.24
C PHE A 566 4.09 -20.14 26.60
N GLY A 567 3.66 -20.70 27.74
CA GLY A 567 4.09 -22.01 28.20
C GLY A 567 5.60 -22.10 28.43
N ILE A 568 6.25 -21.00 28.82
CA ILE A 568 7.69 -20.99 29.11
C ILE A 568 7.90 -21.68 30.47
N PRO A 569 8.69 -22.77 30.53
CA PRO A 569 8.86 -23.53 31.76
C PRO A 569 9.45 -22.69 32.91
N MET A 570 8.77 -22.74 34.05
CA MET A 570 9.20 -22.13 35.31
C MET A 570 9.56 -23.22 36.33
N PRO A 571 10.51 -22.97 37.25
CA PRO A 571 10.73 -23.85 38.39
C PRO A 571 9.43 -23.99 39.20
N ALA A 572 9.23 -25.16 39.82
CA ALA A 572 8.11 -25.36 40.72
C ALA A 572 8.18 -24.31 41.84
N PRO A 573 7.05 -23.68 42.23
CA PRO A 573 7.06 -22.73 43.33
C PRO A 573 7.64 -23.41 44.56
N ALA A 574 8.68 -22.82 45.15
CA ALA A 574 9.24 -23.33 46.40
C ALA A 574 8.09 -23.47 47.40
N ALA A 575 7.96 -24.64 48.03
CA ALA A 575 6.95 -24.85 49.07
C ALA A 575 7.22 -23.87 50.22
N GLY A 576 6.52 -22.74 50.22
CA GLY A 576 6.59 -21.76 51.30
C GLY A 576 6.08 -22.39 52.61
N PRO A 577 6.58 -21.94 53.77
CA PRO A 577 6.08 -22.41 55.05
C PRO A 577 4.58 -22.10 55.17
N LYS A 578 3.83 -23.00 55.82
CA LYS A 578 2.38 -22.88 56.06
C LYS A 578 2.05 -21.50 56.67
N ARG A 579 0.92 -20.96 56.24
CA ARG A 579 0.34 -19.63 56.53
C ARG A 579 -0.03 -19.34 58.00
N ASP A 580 0.64 -19.92 59.00
CA ASP A 580 0.27 -19.79 60.42
C ASP A 580 1.29 -19.08 61.32
N GLU A 581 2.34 -18.45 60.77
CA GLU A 581 3.20 -17.55 61.56
C GLU A 581 3.33 -16.19 60.86
N CYS A 582 2.41 -15.28 61.21
CA CYS A 582 2.41 -13.89 60.76
C CYS A 582 3.44 -13.09 61.57
N GLY A 583 4.66 -12.94 61.03
CA GLY A 583 5.62 -11.88 61.36
C GLY A 583 5.88 -11.02 60.11
N PRO A 584 6.21 -9.73 60.24
CA PRO A 584 6.20 -8.79 59.11
C PRO A 584 7.19 -9.21 58.01
N PRO A 585 6.83 -9.06 56.72
CA PRO A 585 7.65 -9.52 55.60
C PRO A 585 8.76 -8.50 55.31
N GLY A 586 9.99 -8.85 55.66
CA GLY A 586 11.14 -8.02 55.33
C GLY A 586 12.37 -8.44 56.09
N ARG A 587 13.10 -9.43 55.58
CA ARG A 587 14.50 -9.77 55.91
C ARG A 587 14.86 -11.07 55.20
N ARG A 588 15.27 -10.97 53.93
CA ARG A 588 16.12 -11.96 53.22
C ARG A 588 16.52 -11.53 51.80
N LEU A 589 15.93 -10.43 51.28
CA LEU A 589 16.35 -9.78 50.04
C LEU A 589 17.12 -8.46 50.24
N THR A 590 17.25 -7.97 51.48
CA THR A 590 17.98 -6.74 51.81
C THR A 590 19.51 -6.93 51.89
N SER A 591 20.03 -8.14 52.16
CA SER A 591 21.47 -8.30 52.40
C SER A 591 22.36 -8.41 51.13
N VAL A 592 21.77 -8.56 49.94
CA VAL A 592 22.53 -8.55 48.67
C VAL A 592 22.44 -7.18 47.98
N LEU A 593 21.41 -6.39 48.30
CA LEU A 593 21.18 -5.06 47.72
C LEU A 593 21.65 -3.91 48.65
N GLU A 594 21.93 -4.16 49.94
CA GLU A 594 22.45 -3.17 50.90
C GLU A 594 23.92 -3.46 51.30
N GLY A 595 24.85 -3.30 50.37
CA GLY A 595 26.23 -2.84 50.61
C GLY A 595 27.04 -3.37 51.80
N GLN A 596 27.16 -4.69 52.02
CA GLN A 596 28.25 -5.25 52.84
C GLN A 596 29.11 -6.23 52.04
N ALA A 597 30.33 -5.76 51.69
CA ALA A 597 31.38 -6.60 51.14
C ALA A 597 31.77 -7.70 52.16
N PRO A 598 31.80 -8.98 51.77
CA PRO A 598 32.39 -10.01 52.63
C PRO A 598 33.91 -9.83 52.63
N GLN A 599 34.45 -9.54 53.81
CA GLN A 599 35.87 -9.64 54.10
C GLN A 599 36.37 -11.07 53.82
N ALA A 600 37.51 -11.14 53.13
CA ALA A 600 38.55 -12.15 53.21
C ALA A 600 38.13 -13.64 53.26
N PHE A 601 38.36 -14.33 52.15
CA PHE A 601 38.95 -15.67 52.19
C PHE A 601 40.10 -15.75 51.18
N THR A 602 41.30 -15.53 51.71
CA THR A 602 42.57 -16.06 51.22
C THR A 602 42.56 -17.60 51.31
N GLU A 603 42.96 -18.28 50.23
CA GLU A 603 43.90 -19.43 50.18
C GLU A 603 43.60 -20.46 49.06
N GLY A 604 44.66 -20.83 48.31
CA GLY A 604 44.82 -22.07 47.53
C GLY A 604 44.31 -22.03 46.08
N VAL A 605 45.11 -21.70 45.05
CA VAL A 605 46.13 -22.55 44.39
C VAL A 605 45.59 -23.92 43.96
N LEU A 606 45.00 -23.99 42.76
CA LEU A 606 45.48 -24.73 41.57
C LEU A 606 44.54 -24.56 40.38
#